data_AF-A0A973MJR9-F1
#
_entry.id   AF-A0A973MJR9-F1
#
_cell.length_a   1.000
_cell.length_b   1.000
_cell.length_c   1.000
_cell.angle_alpha   90.00
_cell.angle_beta   90.00
_cell.angle_gamma   90.00
#
_symmetry.space_group_name_H-M   'P 1'
#
loop_
_entity.id
_entity.type
_entity.pdbx_description
1 polymer ?
#
loop_
_entity_poly.entity_id
_entity_poly.type
_entity_poly.pdbx_seq_one_letter_code
_entity_poly.pdbx_strand_id
1 'polypeptide(L)'
;MEPDRIDHIVSALRARGVMAHRADEGVYEFGIRVVIPDGSEAVWTLGGAGGLDAEVLRDGTLIGFVPHVPGSETFTDQQTIDAIAAARYSEEGLRPASRTVPRSGPGTDPHAGAAPEAGSGAAPGPDSRPEPGAESDAGRASAQPPPPSPGPGP
;
A
#
# COMPACT_ATOMS: atom_id res chain seq x y z
N MET A 1 4.14 11.21 9.97
CA MET A 1 4.58 10.02 10.73
C MET A 1 5.03 10.44 12.12
N GLU A 2 4.68 9.67 13.15
CA GLU A 2 5.20 9.86 14.52
C GLU A 2 6.67 9.35 14.56
N PRO A 3 7.67 10.15 15.01
CA PRO A 3 9.07 9.72 15.07
C PRO A 3 9.28 8.43 15.86
N ASP A 4 8.57 8.29 16.99
CA ASP A 4 8.64 7.12 17.88
C ASP A 4 8.22 5.83 17.18
N ARG A 5 7.28 5.92 16.23
CA ARG A 5 6.81 4.78 15.44
C ARG A 5 7.92 4.23 14.56
N ILE A 6 8.68 5.12 13.91
CA ILE A 6 9.77 4.73 13.00
C ILE A 6 10.88 4.07 13.79
N ASP A 7 11.25 4.63 14.93
CA ASP A 7 12.27 4.05 15.81
C ASP A 7 11.85 2.67 16.31
N HIS A 8 10.57 2.47 16.64
CA HIS A 8 10.02 1.16 17.00
C HIS A 8 10.17 0.14 15.85
N ILE A 9 9.76 0.50 14.63
CA ILE A 9 9.84 -0.37 13.46
C ILE A 9 11.30 -0.70 13.12
N VAL A 10 12.19 0.29 13.11
CA VAL A 10 13.63 0.09 12.86
C VAL A 10 14.24 -0.85 13.90
N SER A 11 13.90 -0.68 15.18
CA SER A 11 14.37 -1.56 16.25
C SER A 11 13.88 -3.00 16.04
N ALA A 12 12.61 -3.18 15.67
CA ALA A 12 12.03 -4.50 15.42
C ALA A 12 12.63 -5.18 14.18
N LEU A 13 12.91 -4.43 13.11
CA LEU A 13 13.60 -4.94 11.92
C LEU A 13 15.02 -5.41 12.23
N ARG A 14 15.78 -4.62 13.02
CA ARG A 14 17.12 -5.00 13.46
C ARG A 14 17.13 -6.27 14.31
N ALA A 15 16.15 -6.44 15.20
CA ALA A 15 15.98 -7.65 15.99
C ALA A 15 15.75 -8.91 15.12
N ARG A 16 15.29 -8.73 13.87
CA ARG A 16 15.12 -9.81 12.87
C ARG A 16 16.32 -9.98 11.93
N GLY A 17 17.41 -9.25 12.16
CA GLY A 17 18.61 -9.29 11.33
C GLY A 17 18.58 -8.42 10.08
N VAL A 18 17.57 -7.55 9.94
CA VAL A 18 17.49 -6.57 8.84
C VAL A 18 18.30 -5.33 9.22
N MET A 19 19.25 -4.93 8.38
CA MET A 19 20.06 -3.72 8.60
C MET A 19 19.25 -2.46 8.27
N ALA A 20 18.34 -2.08 9.17
CA ALA A 20 17.45 -0.93 9.00
C ALA A 20 17.99 0.32 9.71
N HIS A 21 17.72 1.50 9.15
CA HIS A 21 18.06 2.81 9.70
C HIS A 21 16.91 3.76 9.40
N ARG A 22 16.72 4.76 10.26
CA ARG A 22 15.86 5.89 9.93
C ARG A 22 16.50 6.68 8.78
N ALA A 23 15.70 7.01 7.77
CA ALA A 23 16.09 7.91 6.70
C ALA A 23 15.36 9.24 6.91
N ASP A 24 16.14 10.32 6.99
CA ASP A 24 15.59 11.67 6.94
C ASP A 24 15.55 12.10 5.46
N GLU A 25 14.38 11.96 4.83
CA GLU A 25 14.15 12.32 3.42
C GLU A 25 13.72 13.78 3.26
N GLY A 26 13.34 14.42 4.36
CA GLY A 26 13.02 15.83 4.43
C GLY A 26 12.66 16.26 5.85
N VAL A 27 12.20 17.50 6.01
CA VAL A 27 11.85 18.08 7.33
C VAL A 27 10.65 17.36 7.97
N TYR A 28 9.78 16.74 7.16
CA TYR A 28 8.57 16.04 7.62
C TYR A 28 8.37 14.66 6.97
N GLU A 29 9.31 14.22 6.15
CA GLU A 29 9.30 12.92 5.48
C GLU A 29 10.39 12.06 6.09
N PHE A 30 9.92 11.01 6.76
CA PHE A 30 10.78 10.06 7.45
C PHE A 30 10.50 8.68 6.85
N GLY A 31 11.56 8.08 6.32
CA GLY A 31 11.52 6.74 5.76
C GLY A 31 12.35 5.74 6.57
N ILE A 32 12.33 4.50 6.12
CA ILE A 32 13.18 3.43 6.64
C ILE A 32 14.14 3.00 5.54
N ARG A 33 15.43 3.24 5.75
CA ARG A 33 16.49 2.72 4.90
C ARG A 33 16.89 1.32 5.34
N VAL A 34 16.80 0.34 4.44
CA VAL A 34 17.28 -1.02 4.62
C VAL A 34 18.54 -1.21 3.78
N VAL A 35 19.65 -1.53 4.41
CA VAL A 35 20.91 -1.87 3.73
C VAL A 35 20.89 -3.34 3.34
N ILE A 36 21.07 -3.61 2.05
CA ILE A 36 21.03 -4.94 1.45
C ILE A 36 22.47 -5.46 1.37
N PRO A 37 22.74 -6.77 1.60
CA PRO A 37 24.09 -7.32 1.63
C PRO A 37 24.93 -7.10 0.35
N ASP A 38 24.28 -6.82 -0.78
CA ASP A 38 24.95 -6.56 -2.07
C ASP A 38 25.38 -5.09 -2.24
N GLY A 39 25.25 -4.28 -1.18
CA GLY A 39 25.58 -2.85 -1.16
C GLY A 39 24.46 -1.94 -1.65
N SER A 40 23.32 -2.49 -2.08
CA SER A 40 22.14 -1.71 -2.43
C SER A 40 21.39 -1.26 -1.17
N GLU A 41 20.57 -0.22 -1.28
CA GLU A 41 19.79 0.36 -0.19
C GLU A 41 18.34 0.51 -0.62
N ALA A 42 17.39 -0.04 0.15
CA ALA A 42 15.97 0.20 -0.06
C ALA A 42 15.45 1.27 0.89
N VAL A 43 14.86 2.33 0.36
CA VAL A 43 14.30 3.45 1.09
C VAL A 43 12.79 3.32 1.07
N TRP A 44 12.24 2.96 2.22
CA TRP A 44 10.80 2.73 2.40
C TRP A 44 10.12 3.99 2.89
N THR A 45 9.11 4.43 2.15
CA THR A 45 8.31 5.58 2.52
C THR A 45 7.12 5.11 3.35
N LEU A 46 7.01 5.67 4.56
CA LEU A 46 5.94 5.34 5.49
C LEU A 46 4.90 6.46 5.49
N GLY A 47 3.77 6.20 4.84
CA GLY A 47 2.55 6.94 5.06
C GLY A 47 2.18 7.98 4.01
N GLY A 48 0.97 7.80 3.51
CA GLY A 48 0.25 8.67 2.60
C GLY A 48 -0.93 7.89 2.05
N ALA A 49 -1.78 8.53 1.23
CA ALA A 49 -2.82 7.82 0.48
C ALA A 49 -2.26 6.77 -0.51
N GLY A 50 -0.94 6.75 -0.72
CA GLY A 50 -0.23 5.85 -1.64
C GLY A 50 0.29 4.56 -1.03
N GLY A 51 0.09 4.30 0.27
CA GLY A 51 0.52 3.06 0.94
C GLY A 51 2.04 2.94 1.14
N LEU A 52 2.51 1.71 1.25
CA LEU A 52 3.88 1.29 1.53
C LEU A 52 4.55 0.82 0.24
N ASP A 53 5.62 1.52 -0.13
CA ASP A 53 6.47 1.26 -1.28
C ASP A 53 7.92 1.61 -0.93
N ALA A 54 8.85 1.23 -1.81
CA ALA A 54 10.26 1.54 -1.61
C ALA A 54 10.99 1.83 -2.91
N GLU A 55 11.94 2.74 -2.84
CA GLU A 55 12.93 2.96 -3.88
C GLU A 55 14.20 2.18 -3.54
N VAL A 56 14.81 1.52 -4.53
CA VAL A 56 16.07 0.79 -4.34
C VAL A 56 17.19 1.51 -5.06
N LEU A 57 18.20 1.89 -4.30
CA LEU A 57 19.37 2.62 -4.75
C LEU A 57 20.62 1.73 -4.68
N ARG A 58 21.56 1.96 -5.58
CA ARG A 58 22.94 1.47 -5.47
C ARG A 58 23.88 2.65 -5.70
N ASP A 59 24.78 2.90 -4.76
CA ASP A 59 25.70 4.05 -4.78
C ASP A 59 24.95 5.39 -4.98
N GLY A 60 23.78 5.54 -4.37
CA GLY A 60 22.92 6.72 -4.50
C GLY A 60 22.17 6.85 -5.84
N THR A 61 22.31 5.88 -6.75
CA THR A 61 21.58 5.84 -8.02
C THR A 61 20.35 4.93 -7.89
N LEU A 62 19.17 5.40 -8.29
CA LEU A 62 17.94 4.59 -8.32
C LEU A 62 18.08 3.46 -9.36
N ILE A 63 17.96 2.21 -8.92
CA ILE A 63 18.07 1.01 -9.75
C ILE A 63 16.76 0.21 -9.83
N GLY A 64 15.78 0.50 -8.97
CA GLY A 64 14.49 -0.17 -9.00
C GLY A 64 13.56 0.31 -7.90
N PHE A 65 12.41 -0.36 -7.79
CA PHE A 65 11.41 -0.09 -6.77
C PHE A 65 10.85 -1.40 -6.23
N VAL A 66 10.52 -1.44 -4.94
CA VAL A 66 9.62 -2.44 -4.41
C VAL A 66 8.21 -1.99 -4.74
N PRO A 67 7.42 -2.81 -5.46
CA PRO A 67 6.05 -2.43 -5.82
C PRO A 67 5.23 -2.09 -4.60
N HIS A 68 4.34 -1.10 -4.74
CA HIS A 68 3.34 -0.77 -3.74
C HIS A 68 2.63 -2.04 -3.24
N VAL A 69 2.52 -2.16 -1.91
CA VAL A 69 1.84 -3.27 -1.25
C VAL A 69 0.35 -2.93 -1.11
N PRO A 70 -0.58 -3.63 -1.79
CA PRO A 70 -2.01 -3.29 -1.72
C PRO A 70 -2.57 -3.36 -0.30
N GLY A 71 -3.34 -2.34 0.12
CA GLY A 71 -3.96 -2.29 1.45
C GLY A 71 -3.02 -1.84 2.57
N SER A 72 -1.81 -1.39 2.22
CA SER A 72 -0.79 -0.96 3.18
C SER A 72 -1.01 0.43 3.76
N GLU A 73 -1.99 1.18 3.25
CA GLU A 73 -2.40 2.50 3.75
C GLU A 73 -2.82 2.46 5.22
N THR A 74 -3.30 1.30 5.69
CA THR A 74 -3.78 1.09 7.05
C THR A 74 -2.95 0.05 7.81
N PHE A 75 -1.73 -0.27 7.36
CA PHE A 75 -0.91 -1.26 8.04
C PHE A 75 -0.55 -0.84 9.47
N THR A 76 -0.74 -1.79 10.38
CA THR A 76 -0.14 -1.74 11.71
C THR A 76 1.38 -1.84 11.61
N ASP A 77 2.07 -1.43 12.67
CA ASP A 77 3.53 -1.49 12.74
C ASP A 77 4.04 -2.90 12.46
N GLN A 78 3.36 -3.92 13.00
CA GLN A 78 3.77 -5.31 12.77
C GLN A 78 3.59 -5.72 11.31
N GLN A 79 2.49 -5.34 10.66
CA GLN A 79 2.30 -5.61 9.22
C GLN A 79 3.34 -4.89 8.37
N THR A 80 3.72 -3.66 8.75
CA THR A 80 4.83 -2.93 8.11
C THR A 80 6.15 -3.67 8.29
N ILE A 81 6.49 -4.09 9.52
CA ILE A 81 7.73 -4.83 9.80
C ILE A 81 7.77 -6.14 9.00
N ASP A 82 6.67 -6.89 8.99
CA ASP A 82 6.54 -8.16 8.27
C ASP A 82 6.70 -7.96 6.76
N ALA A 83 6.08 -6.93 6.19
CA ALA A 83 6.17 -6.62 4.77
C ALA A 83 7.61 -6.25 4.36
N ILE A 84 8.26 -5.35 5.12
CA ILE A 84 9.64 -4.92 4.85
C ILE A 84 10.63 -6.08 4.99
N ALA A 85 10.45 -6.94 6.00
CA ALA A 85 11.31 -8.09 6.22
C ALA A 85 11.12 -9.20 5.18
N ALA A 86 9.92 -9.35 4.62
CA ALA A 86 9.61 -10.34 3.58
C ALA A 86 9.94 -9.87 2.16
N ALA A 87 10.20 -8.58 1.96
CA ALA A 87 10.48 -8.00 0.65
C ALA A 87 11.73 -8.59 0.00
N ARG A 88 11.67 -8.79 -1.31
CA ARG A 88 12.77 -9.32 -2.11
C ARG A 88 13.44 -8.20 -2.89
N TYR A 89 14.64 -7.82 -2.46
CA TYR A 89 15.38 -6.69 -3.03
C TYR A 89 16.31 -7.05 -4.21
N SER A 90 16.25 -8.29 -4.72
CA SER A 90 17.03 -8.69 -5.90
C SER A 90 16.49 -8.05 -7.17
N GLU A 91 17.31 -7.89 -8.22
CA GLU A 91 16.86 -7.36 -9.52
C GLU A 91 15.60 -8.08 -10.06
N GLU A 92 15.48 -9.40 -9.83
CA GLU A 92 14.29 -10.18 -10.16
C GLU A 92 13.08 -9.84 -9.27
N GLY A 93 13.30 -9.63 -7.96
CA GLY A 93 12.26 -9.29 -7.00
C GLY A 93 11.72 -7.86 -7.15
N LEU A 94 12.51 -6.96 -7.72
CA LEU A 94 12.11 -5.58 -8.04
C LEU A 94 11.35 -5.48 -9.36
N ARG A 95 11.33 -6.55 -10.18
CA ARG A 95 10.45 -6.58 -11.35
C ARG A 95 9.00 -6.67 -10.87
N PRO A 96 8.08 -5.88 -11.44
CA PRO A 96 6.66 -6.12 -11.24
C PRO A 96 6.38 -7.59 -11.52
N ALA A 97 5.71 -8.28 -10.59
CA ALA A 97 5.28 -9.66 -10.82
C ALA A 97 4.60 -9.70 -12.19
N SER A 98 5.24 -10.32 -13.18
CA SER A 98 4.68 -10.43 -14.52
C SER A 98 3.30 -11.01 -14.34
N ARG A 99 2.28 -10.21 -14.66
CA ARG A 99 0.87 -10.56 -14.43
C ARG A 99 0.67 -11.95 -15.00
N THR A 100 0.64 -12.95 -14.12
CA THR A 100 0.36 -14.31 -14.52
C THR A 100 -1.13 -14.32 -14.72
N VAL A 101 -1.58 -13.87 -15.91
CA VAL A 101 -2.91 -14.23 -16.39
C VAL A 101 -2.98 -15.74 -16.23
N PRO A 102 -3.91 -16.30 -15.42
CA PRO A 102 -4.08 -17.73 -15.38
C PRO A 102 -4.35 -18.14 -16.82
N ARG A 103 -3.41 -18.87 -17.43
CA ARG A 103 -3.68 -19.53 -18.70
C ARG A 103 -4.78 -20.52 -18.39
N SER A 104 -6.02 -20.19 -18.76
CA SER A 104 -7.03 -21.22 -18.99
C SER A 104 -6.37 -22.23 -19.95
N GLY A 105 -6.05 -23.41 -19.42
CA GLY A 105 -5.17 -24.37 -20.06
C GLY A 105 -5.70 -24.84 -21.42
N PRO A 106 -4.80 -25.32 -22.31
CA PRO A 106 -5.22 -25.96 -23.56
C PRO A 106 -5.84 -27.32 -23.26
N GLY A 107 -6.96 -27.62 -23.92
CA GLY A 107 -7.89 -28.70 -23.58
C GLY A 107 -7.54 -30.12 -24.06
N THR A 108 -8.49 -31.02 -23.76
CA THR A 108 -8.73 -32.40 -24.25
C THR A 108 -10.02 -32.84 -23.51
N ASP A 109 -11.08 -33.43 -24.09
CA ASP A 109 -11.22 -34.26 -25.28
C ASP A 109 -12.66 -34.27 -25.84
N PRO A 110 -12.84 -34.78 -27.09
CA PRO A 110 -14.12 -34.96 -27.75
C PRO A 110 -14.79 -36.31 -27.42
N HIS A 111 -16.14 -36.29 -27.41
CA HIS A 111 -17.10 -37.40 -27.59
C HIS A 111 -17.86 -37.96 -26.35
N ALA A 112 -19.19 -38.05 -26.56
CA ALA A 112 -20.25 -38.75 -25.81
C ALA A 112 -20.59 -38.20 -24.40
N GLY A 113 -21.77 -37.68 -24.10
CA GLY A 113 -23.06 -37.62 -24.81
C GLY A 113 -24.15 -37.42 -23.76
N ALA A 114 -25.14 -36.57 -24.09
CA ALA A 114 -26.53 -36.52 -23.58
C ALA A 114 -27.02 -35.07 -23.48
N ALA A 115 -27.75 -34.64 -24.52
CA ALA A 115 -28.85 -33.69 -24.36
C ALA A 115 -30.04 -34.44 -23.68
N PRO A 116 -31.14 -33.79 -23.22
CA PRO A 116 -31.59 -32.48 -23.70
C PRO A 116 -32.33 -31.57 -22.67
N GLU A 117 -32.71 -30.39 -23.19
CA GLU A 117 -33.84 -29.50 -22.79
C GLU A 117 -33.72 -28.64 -21.52
N ALA A 118 -33.69 -27.31 -21.70
CA ALA A 118 -34.90 -26.47 -21.61
C ALA A 118 -34.53 -24.97 -21.62
N GLY A 119 -35.32 -24.17 -22.36
CA GLY A 119 -35.57 -22.77 -22.00
C GLY A 119 -34.76 -21.69 -22.72
N SER A 120 -35.01 -21.55 -24.03
CA SER A 120 -34.83 -20.26 -24.71
C SER A 120 -35.98 -19.32 -24.32
N GLY A 121 -35.65 -18.18 -23.71
CA GLY A 121 -36.56 -17.08 -23.43
C GLY A 121 -35.75 -15.90 -22.92
N ALA A 122 -35.17 -15.09 -23.82
CA ALA A 122 -35.75 -13.81 -24.23
C ALA A 122 -35.83 -12.78 -23.09
N ALA A 123 -34.87 -11.85 -23.08
CA ALA A 123 -35.05 -10.49 -22.53
C ALA A 123 -36.14 -9.72 -23.33
N PRO A 124 -36.50 -8.44 -23.05
CA PRO A 124 -36.06 -7.50 -22.01
C PRO A 124 -37.23 -6.71 -21.33
N GLY A 125 -36.94 -5.82 -20.37
CA GLY A 125 -37.91 -4.82 -19.91
C GLY A 125 -37.42 -3.95 -18.75
N PRO A 126 -37.36 -2.61 -18.90
CA PRO A 126 -36.88 -1.66 -17.88
C PRO A 126 -38.04 -1.12 -17.05
N ASP A 127 -37.88 -0.94 -15.74
CA ASP A 127 -38.75 0.00 -15.01
C ASP A 127 -38.19 0.49 -13.66
N SER A 128 -38.16 1.82 -13.55
CA SER A 128 -38.45 2.61 -12.34
C SER A 128 -37.47 2.67 -11.16
N ARG A 129 -36.61 3.69 -11.22
CA ARG A 129 -36.22 4.54 -10.09
C ARG A 129 -37.10 5.80 -10.12
N PRO A 130 -37.76 6.20 -9.02
CA PRO A 130 -37.29 7.36 -8.25
C PRO A 130 -37.46 7.23 -6.72
N GLU A 131 -36.40 7.56 -5.97
CA GLU A 131 -36.47 7.89 -4.54
C GLU A 131 -36.64 9.41 -4.37
N PRO A 132 -37.62 9.89 -3.59
CA PRO A 132 -37.68 11.27 -3.14
C PRO A 132 -37.49 11.43 -1.62
N GLY A 133 -36.84 12.52 -1.21
CA GLY A 133 -36.76 13.02 0.17
C GLY A 133 -35.31 13.11 0.66
N ALA A 134 -34.55 14.20 0.53
CA ALA A 134 -34.80 15.57 0.98
C ALA A 134 -35.09 15.67 2.49
N GLU A 135 -34.02 15.69 3.30
CA GLU A 135 -34.01 16.43 4.56
C GLU A 135 -32.61 17.00 4.79
N SER A 136 -32.50 18.32 4.60
CA SER A 136 -31.44 19.17 5.12
C SER A 136 -31.89 19.64 6.50
N ASP A 137 -31.06 19.45 7.53
CA ASP A 137 -31.14 20.31 8.71
C ASP A 137 -29.77 20.53 9.38
N ALA A 138 -29.54 21.83 9.60
CA ALA A 138 -28.77 22.49 10.65
C ALA A 138 -27.45 21.87 11.17
N GLY A 139 -26.35 22.53 10.80
CA GLY A 139 -25.72 23.48 11.72
C GLY A 139 -25.07 22.94 13.00
N ARG A 140 -23.73 22.90 13.01
CA ARG A 140 -22.96 23.46 14.12
C ARG A 140 -21.52 23.75 13.75
N ALA A 141 -21.23 25.03 13.60
CA ALA A 141 -19.89 25.57 13.67
C ALA A 141 -19.30 25.25 15.05
N SER A 142 -18.23 24.44 15.09
CA SER A 142 -17.35 24.39 16.26
C SER A 142 -16.24 25.39 16.03
N ALA A 143 -16.36 26.52 16.72
CA ALA A 143 -15.33 27.54 16.82
C ALA A 143 -14.04 26.93 17.35
N GLN A 144 -12.95 27.11 16.61
CA GLN A 144 -11.60 26.83 17.07
C GLN A 144 -11.21 27.94 18.08
N PRO A 145 -10.70 27.62 19.28
CA PRO A 145 -10.23 28.64 20.20
C PRO A 145 -9.00 29.35 19.61
N PRO A 146 -8.82 30.66 19.86
CA PRO A 146 -7.67 31.40 19.34
C PRO A 146 -6.36 30.91 19.97
N PRO A 147 -5.23 30.98 19.25
CA PRO A 147 -3.92 30.61 19.78
C PRO A 147 -3.50 31.56 20.91
N PRO A 148 -2.73 31.09 21.91
CA PRO A 148 -2.18 31.95 22.95
C PRO A 148 -1.21 32.98 22.37
N SER A 149 -1.32 34.23 22.85
CA SER A 149 -0.46 35.34 22.42
C SER A 149 1.00 35.11 22.83
N PRO A 150 1.98 35.46 21.98
CA PRO A 150 3.39 35.39 22.34
C PRO A 150 3.86 36.63 23.15
N GLY A 151 4.52 36.38 24.27
CA GLY A 151 5.50 37.28 24.89
C GLY A 151 5.00 38.16 26.05
N PRO A 152 5.92 38.65 26.92
CA PRO A 152 7.18 39.23 26.47
C PRO A 152 8.42 38.41 26.84
N GLY A 153 9.35 38.31 25.88
CA GLY A 153 10.75 37.93 26.10
C GLY A 153 11.57 39.10 26.69
N PRO A 154 12.88 38.88 26.86
CA PRO A 154 13.70 39.21 28.04
C PRO A 154 13.78 40.69 28.42
#